data_AF-A0A8S3YHK9-F1
#
_entry.id   AF-A0A8S3YHK9-F1
#
_cell.length_a   1.000
_cell.length_b   1.000
_cell.length_c   1.000
_cell.angle_alpha   90.00
_cell.angle_beta   90.00
_cell.angle_gamma   90.00
#
_symmetry.space_group_name_H-M   'P 1'
#
loop_
_entity.id
_entity.type
_entity.pdbx_description
1 polymer ?
#
loop_
_entity_poly.entity_id
_entity_poly.type
_entity_poly.pdbx_seq_one_letter_code
_entity_poly.pdbx_strand_id
1 'polypeptide(L)'
;GKAEGKGGGGGGGDSCFIHPPPLHLLPTLNLHKGCKFTTTEWIERVIIVGVNTEPKHIHLVIGDNKVELEHKYDPQTKVLTVRKPGINIGEEKWVINLH
;
A
#
# COMPACT_ATOMS: atom_id res chain seq x y z
N GLY A 1 -35.44 41.21 17.58
CA GLY A 1 -34.57 41.27 16.40
C GLY A 1 -33.13 41.06 16.84
N LYS A 2 -32.41 40.21 16.10
CA LYS A 2 -30.97 39.87 16.11
C LYS A 2 -30.04 40.48 17.16
N ALA A 3 -29.31 39.61 17.85
CA ALA A 3 -27.99 39.88 18.42
C ALA A 3 -26.90 39.46 17.41
N GLU A 4 -25.83 40.25 17.35
CA GLU A 4 -24.62 40.05 16.54
C GLU A 4 -23.63 39.05 17.18
N GLY A 5 -22.81 38.41 16.35
CA GLY A 5 -21.67 37.60 16.79
C GLY A 5 -20.72 37.27 15.63
N LYS A 6 -19.55 37.89 15.65
CA LYS A 6 -18.47 37.89 14.65
C LYS A 6 -17.72 36.55 14.52
N GLY A 7 -17.09 36.39 13.35
CA GLY A 7 -15.76 35.78 13.18
C GLY A 7 -15.80 34.26 12.98
N GLY A 8 -14.98 33.65 12.13
CA GLY A 8 -13.92 34.11 11.26
C GLY A 8 -13.50 32.90 10.43
N GLY A 9 -13.12 33.14 9.18
CA GLY A 9 -12.61 32.08 8.31
C GLY A 9 -11.37 31.43 8.91
N GLY A 10 -11.35 30.11 8.94
CA GLY A 10 -10.17 29.31 9.19
C GLY A 10 -10.25 28.11 8.27
N GLY A 11 -9.52 28.16 7.16
CA GLY A 11 -9.39 27.05 6.23
C GLY A 11 -8.92 25.81 6.98
N GLY A 12 -9.78 24.80 7.06
CA GLY A 12 -9.37 23.45 7.38
C GLY A 12 -8.51 22.96 6.23
N GLY A 13 -7.20 23.15 6.34
CA GLY A 13 -6.25 22.38 5.56
C GLY A 13 -6.50 20.93 5.93
N ASP A 14 -7.06 20.17 4.99
CA ASP A 14 -7.10 18.71 5.03
C ASP A 14 -5.65 18.22 4.99
N SER A 15 -5.00 18.31 6.14
CA SER A 15 -3.73 17.67 6.37
C SER A 15 -3.99 16.17 6.28
N CYS A 16 -3.72 15.62 5.10
CA CYS A 16 -3.60 14.20 4.90
C CYS A 16 -2.36 13.72 5.65
N PHE A 17 -2.42 13.70 6.99
CA PHE A 17 -1.47 12.96 7.81
C PHE A 17 -1.73 11.48 7.52
N ILE A 18 -1.07 10.99 6.47
CA ILE A 18 -0.98 9.56 6.21
C ILE A 18 -0.17 8.99 7.38
N HIS A 19 -0.84 8.36 8.34
CA HIS A 19 -0.15 7.53 9.31
C HIS A 19 0.68 6.51 8.52
N PRO A 20 2.00 6.37 8.78
CA PRO A 20 2.79 5.38 8.09
C PRO A 20 2.16 4.02 8.37
N PRO A 21 1.88 3.22 7.32
CA PRO A 21 1.38 1.87 7.52
C PRO A 21 2.39 1.09 8.37
N PRO A 22 1.94 0.12 9.17
CA PRO A 22 2.83 -0.81 9.85
C PRO A 22 3.82 -1.41 8.85
N LEU A 23 5.10 -1.60 9.25
CA LEU A 23 6.17 -2.10 8.38
C LEU A 23 5.87 -3.48 7.74
N HIS A 24 4.86 -4.19 8.25
CA HIS A 24 4.40 -5.47 7.71
C HIS A 24 3.35 -5.33 6.58
N LEU A 25 2.89 -4.12 6.26
CA LEU A 25 1.98 -3.84 5.15
C LEU A 25 2.68 -2.99 4.10
N LEU A 26 2.58 -3.44 2.85
CA LEU A 26 3.02 -2.66 1.69
C LEU A 26 1.79 -2.30 0.85
N PRO A 27 1.10 -1.18 1.17
CA PRO A 27 -0.07 -0.74 0.42
C PRO A 27 0.33 -0.01 -0.86
N THR A 28 -0.52 -0.05 -1.87
CA THR A 28 -0.45 0.91 -2.96
C THR A 28 -1.12 2.23 -2.63
N LEU A 29 -0.61 3.29 -3.24
CA LEU A 29 -1.19 4.62 -3.19
C LEU A 29 -1.25 5.20 -4.59
N ASN A 30 -2.46 5.49 -5.06
CA ASN A 30 -2.64 6.30 -6.26
C ASN A 30 -2.37 7.78 -5.93
N LEU A 31 -1.29 8.32 -6.51
CA LEU A 31 -0.85 9.70 -6.28
C LEU A 31 -1.68 10.73 -7.07
N HIS A 32 -2.43 10.33 -8.09
CA HIS A 32 -3.24 11.24 -8.91
C HIS A 32 -4.69 10.73 -9.04
N LYS A 33 -5.54 11.19 -8.13
CA LYS A 33 -6.96 10.84 -8.10
C LYS A 33 -7.68 11.53 -9.27
N GLY A 34 -8.21 10.75 -10.22
CA GLY A 34 -9.05 11.27 -11.31
C GLY A 34 -8.65 10.82 -12.72
N CYS A 35 -7.43 10.30 -12.91
CA CYS A 35 -7.02 9.69 -14.17
C CYS A 35 -7.07 8.16 -14.06
N LYS A 36 -7.74 7.51 -15.01
CA LYS A 36 -7.70 6.06 -15.16
C LYS A 36 -6.50 5.69 -16.02
N PHE A 37 -5.67 4.78 -15.50
CA PHE A 37 -4.54 4.22 -16.22
C PHE A 37 -4.86 2.76 -16.56
N THR A 38 -4.89 2.45 -17.86
CA THR A 38 -5.17 1.10 -18.36
C THR A 38 -3.92 0.52 -19.00
N THR A 39 -3.54 -0.69 -18.60
CA THR A 39 -2.39 -1.40 -19.15
C THR A 39 -2.60 -2.91 -19.05
N THR A 40 -1.89 -3.69 -19.87
CA THR A 40 -1.79 -5.16 -19.73
C THR A 40 -0.70 -5.57 -18.75
N GLU A 41 0.09 -4.61 -18.25
CA GLU A 41 1.31 -4.90 -17.53
C GLU A 41 1.02 -5.26 -16.07
N TRP A 42 1.84 -6.16 -15.55
CA TRP A 42 1.62 -6.80 -14.27
C TRP A 42 2.91 -6.89 -13.46
N ILE A 43 2.73 -6.99 -12.14
CA ILE A 43 3.85 -7.07 -11.21
C ILE A 43 4.31 -8.52 -11.11
N GLU A 44 5.53 -8.73 -11.59
CA GLU A 44 6.20 -10.03 -11.66
C GLU A 44 6.94 -10.40 -10.37
N ARG A 45 7.51 -9.40 -9.70
CA ARG A 45 8.39 -9.60 -8.54
C ARG A 45 8.45 -8.36 -7.67
N VAL A 46 8.47 -8.57 -6.35
CA VAL A 46 8.77 -7.53 -5.36
C VAL A 46 10.00 -7.96 -4.57
N ILE A 47 10.98 -7.06 -4.45
CA ILE A 47 12.21 -7.28 -3.67
C ILE A 47 12.19 -6.27 -2.52
N ILE A 48 12.24 -6.76 -1.30
CA ILE A 48 12.20 -5.94 -0.09
C ILE A 48 13.51 -6.16 0.65
N VAL A 49 14.26 -5.08 0.87
CA VAL A 49 15.56 -5.10 1.54
C VAL A 49 15.38 -4.61 2.97
N GLY A 50 16.12 -5.21 3.93
CA GLY A 50 16.06 -4.83 5.34
C GLY A 50 14.91 -5.47 6.11
N VAL A 51 14.38 -6.59 5.62
CA VAL A 51 13.40 -7.38 6.37
C VAL A 51 14.14 -8.11 7.47
N ASN A 52 13.94 -7.70 8.73
CA ASN A 52 14.72 -8.24 9.86
C ASN A 52 14.31 -9.68 10.24
N THR A 53 13.03 -9.99 10.05
CA THR A 53 12.41 -11.27 10.41
C THR A 53 11.78 -11.89 9.18
N GLU A 54 12.12 -13.15 8.90
CA GLU A 54 11.51 -13.91 7.81
C GLU A 54 9.99 -14.04 8.02
N PRO A 55 9.16 -13.54 7.09
CA PRO A 55 7.73 -13.82 7.12
C PRO A 55 7.49 -15.30 6.82
N LYS A 56 6.53 -15.92 7.50
CA LYS A 56 6.14 -17.31 7.21
C LYS A 56 5.11 -17.39 6.10
N HIS A 57 4.26 -16.38 6.00
CA HIS A 57 3.21 -16.28 5.00
C HIS A 57 3.19 -14.88 4.43
N ILE A 58 3.02 -14.80 3.11
CA ILE A 58 2.87 -13.53 2.41
C ILE A 58 1.59 -13.59 1.61
N HIS A 59 0.76 -12.57 1.76
CA HIS A 59 -0.52 -12.52 1.08
C HIS A 59 -0.68 -11.25 0.26
N LEU A 60 -1.15 -11.40 -0.97
CA LEU A 60 -1.73 -10.32 -1.75
C LEU A 60 -3.20 -10.16 -1.37
N VAL A 61 -3.61 -8.94 -1.05
CA VAL A 61 -4.99 -8.58 -0.73
C VAL A 61 -5.52 -7.61 -1.78
N ILE A 62 -6.65 -7.94 -2.39
CA ILE A 62 -7.35 -7.14 -3.41
C ILE A 62 -8.83 -7.13 -3.05
N GLY A 63 -9.33 -6.01 -2.51
CA GLY A 63 -10.67 -5.98 -1.90
C GLY A 63 -10.77 -7.04 -0.80
N ASP A 64 -11.75 -7.94 -0.93
CA ASP A 64 -11.98 -9.05 0.02
C ASP A 64 -11.20 -10.33 -0.34
N ASN A 65 -10.52 -10.34 -1.50
CA ASN A 65 -9.77 -11.51 -1.95
C ASN A 65 -8.36 -11.52 -1.35
N LYS A 66 -7.92 -12.70 -0.94
CA LYS A 66 -6.60 -12.94 -0.36
C LYS A 66 -5.94 -14.13 -1.04
N VAL A 67 -4.72 -13.92 -1.55
CA VAL A 67 -3.94 -14.93 -2.28
C VAL A 67 -2.58 -15.09 -1.62
N GLU A 68 -2.19 -16.33 -1.31
CA GLU A 68 -0.86 -16.63 -0.78
C GLU A 68 0.19 -16.57 -1.89
N LEU A 69 1.32 -15.92 -1.61
CA LEU A 69 2.40 -15.69 -2.55
C LEU A 69 3.63 -16.52 -2.18
N GLU A 70 4.25 -17.08 -3.22
CA GLU A 70 5.56 -17.71 -3.09
C GLU A 70 6.62 -16.66 -2.74
N HIS A 71 7.50 -17.01 -1.82
CA HIS A 71 8.58 -16.13 -1.40
C HIS A 71 9.86 -16.87 -1.04
N LYS A 72 10.96 -16.13 -1.05
CA LYS A 72 12.27 -16.57 -0.58
C LYS A 72 12.89 -15.47 0.25
N TYR A 73 13.41 -15.81 1.42
CA TYR A 73 14.16 -14.89 2.26
C TYR A 73 15.62 -15.32 2.36
N ASP A 74 16.51 -14.34 2.31
CA ASP A 74 17.93 -14.51 2.58
C ASP A 74 18.26 -13.86 3.93
N PRO A 75 18.51 -14.65 4.98
CA PRO A 75 18.80 -14.12 6.32
C PRO A 75 20.16 -13.43 6.44
N GLN A 76 21.10 -13.69 5.52
CA GLN A 76 22.43 -13.05 5.52
C GLN A 76 22.33 -11.62 4.97
N THR A 77 21.58 -11.44 3.88
CA THR A 77 21.43 -10.14 3.22
C THR A 77 20.19 -9.37 3.66
N LYS A 78 19.30 -10.01 4.46
CA LYS A 78 17.99 -9.46 4.89
C LYS A 78 17.11 -9.07 3.70
N VAL A 79 17.17 -9.86 2.63
CA VAL A 79 16.42 -9.63 1.39
C VAL A 79 15.29 -10.64 1.28
N LEU A 80 14.07 -10.13 1.12
CA LEU A 80 12.87 -10.90 0.84
C LEU A 80 12.49 -10.72 -0.63
N THR A 81 12.34 -11.82 -1.36
CA THR A 81 11.84 -11.85 -2.73
C THR A 81 10.46 -12.48 -2.75
N VAL A 82 9.45 -11.71 -3.15
CA VAL A 82 8.08 -12.18 -3.39
C VAL A 82 7.91 -12.41 -4.89
N ARG A 83 7.50 -13.61 -5.30
CA ARG A 83 7.41 -14.02 -6.71
C ARG A 83 5.96 -14.06 -7.19
N LYS A 84 5.76 -13.63 -8.44
CA LYS A 84 4.49 -13.68 -9.17
C LYS A 84 3.29 -13.12 -8.38
N PRO A 85 3.32 -11.87 -7.90
CA PRO A 85 2.11 -11.22 -7.42
C PRO A 85 0.96 -11.28 -8.44
N GLY A 86 1.26 -11.22 -9.74
CA GLY A 86 0.26 -11.44 -10.80
C GLY A 86 -0.81 -10.34 -10.87
N ILE A 87 -0.61 -9.24 -10.15
CA ILE A 87 -1.51 -8.10 -10.09
C ILE A 87 -1.22 -7.15 -11.25
N ASN A 88 -2.29 -6.71 -11.93
CA ASN A 88 -2.19 -5.63 -12.92
C ASN A 88 -1.77 -4.33 -12.22
N ILE A 89 -0.79 -3.61 -12.77
CA ILE A 89 -0.29 -2.38 -12.13
C ILE A 89 -1.30 -1.22 -12.17
N GLY A 90 -2.29 -1.29 -13.07
CA GLY A 90 -3.41 -0.36 -13.13
C GLY A 90 -4.49 -0.59 -12.07
N GLU A 91 -4.41 -1.68 -11.29
CA GLU A 91 -5.34 -1.92 -10.19
C GLU A 91 -5.12 -0.89 -9.07
N GLU A 92 -6.18 -0.18 -8.68
CA GLU A 92 -6.05 1.01 -7.84
C GLU A 92 -5.72 0.68 -6.38
N LYS A 93 -6.12 -0.51 -5.90
CA LYS A 93 -5.98 -0.88 -4.48
C LYS A 93 -5.59 -2.34 -4.31
N TRP A 94 -4.32 -2.57 -3.97
CA TRP A 94 -3.83 -3.87 -3.52
C TRP A 94 -2.79 -3.68 -2.41
N VAL A 95 -2.65 -4.70 -1.56
CA VAL A 95 -1.72 -4.67 -0.41
C VAL A 95 -0.99 -6.00 -0.34
N ILE A 96 0.33 -5.96 -0.11
CA ILE A 96 1.10 -7.16 0.28
C ILE A 96 1.26 -7.16 1.80
N ASN A 97 0.74 -8.21 2.43
CA ASN A 97 0.83 -8.43 3.88
C ASN A 97 1.93 -9.45 4.17
N LEU A 98 2.83 -9.10 5.08
CA LEU A 98 3.90 -9.96 5.60
C LEU A 98 3.47 -10.46 6.99
N HIS A 99 3.42 -11.78 7.20
CA HIS A 99 3.04 -12.39 8.49
C HIS A 99 4.19 -13.16 9.14
#